data_AF-A0A961HGT6-F1
#
_entry.id   AF-A0A961HGT6-F1
#
_cell.length_a   1.000
_cell.length_b   1.000
_cell.length_c   1.000
_cell.angle_alpha   90.00
_cell.angle_beta   90.00
_cell.angle_gamma   90.00
#
_symmetry.space_group_name_H-M   'P 1'
#
loop_
_entity.id
_entity.type
_entity.pdbx_description
1 polymer ?
#
loop_
_entity_poly.entity_id
_entity_poly.type
_entity_poly.pdbx_seq_one_letter_code
_entity_poly.pdbx_strand_id
1 'polypeptide(L)'
;MPKTSSKAAAAESVTGSAAASAVERVDLLDALEVGEPGLAPLPAVFAGVEFAINRYYPAAVIWEWSDLQREDTSSWTDEQIRTGNRKILRIIIAADDHDMIDPLLDEIGKRSIPEARRIFAYLNNRAGLTDKWGNVLAL
;
A
#
# COMPACT_ATOMS: atom_id res chain seq x y z
N MET A 1 13.54 -38.45 -58.44
CA MET A 1 12.98 -38.59 -57.08
C MET A 1 14.09 -39.09 -56.15
N PRO A 2 14.08 -38.85 -54.83
CA PRO A 2 14.30 -37.61 -54.04
C PRO A 2 15.74 -37.52 -53.42
N LYS A 3 16.32 -36.31 -53.30
CA LYS A 3 16.60 -35.48 -52.08
C LYS A 3 17.91 -35.83 -51.32
N THR A 4 19.02 -35.09 -51.51
CA THR A 4 19.46 -33.82 -50.82
C THR A 4 19.59 -33.99 -49.31
N SER A 5 20.70 -33.68 -48.62
CA SER A 5 21.39 -32.39 -48.39
C SER A 5 22.33 -32.65 -47.17
N SER A 6 23.35 -31.90 -46.76
CA SER A 6 24.06 -30.73 -47.26
C SER A 6 25.35 -30.60 -46.42
N LYS A 7 26.32 -29.94 -47.03
CA LYS A 7 27.72 -29.76 -46.62
C LYS A 7 27.88 -28.59 -45.63
N ALA A 8 28.92 -28.72 -44.81
CA ALA A 8 29.34 -27.85 -43.72
C ALA A 8 29.41 -26.33 -44.02
N ALA A 9 28.95 -25.58 -43.00
CA ALA A 9 29.53 -24.38 -42.38
C ALA A 9 30.34 -23.39 -43.25
N ALA A 10 29.75 -22.22 -43.49
CA ALA A 10 30.29 -20.91 -43.09
C ALA A 10 29.35 -19.81 -43.63
N ALA A 11 28.72 -19.03 -42.74
CA ALA A 11 28.05 -17.77 -43.04
C ALA A 11 28.27 -16.86 -41.83
N GLU A 12 29.19 -15.90 -41.96
CA GLU A 12 28.92 -14.48 -42.22
C GLU A 12 28.81 -13.69 -40.91
N SER A 13 29.81 -12.83 -40.71
CA SER A 13 29.84 -11.78 -39.72
C SER A 13 28.69 -10.79 -39.98
N VAL A 14 27.66 -10.82 -39.14
CA VAL A 14 26.70 -9.73 -39.04
C VAL A 14 27.00 -8.94 -37.77
N THR A 15 27.54 -7.75 -37.99
CA THR A 15 27.53 -6.61 -37.09
C THR A 15 26.09 -6.36 -36.61
N GLY A 16 25.72 -6.98 -35.49
CA GLY A 16 24.50 -6.71 -34.77
C GLY A 16 24.73 -5.56 -33.80
N SER A 17 24.23 -4.38 -34.18
CA SER A 17 24.01 -3.24 -33.32
C SER A 17 23.56 -3.71 -31.94
N ALA A 18 24.38 -3.45 -30.91
CA ALA A 18 23.93 -3.52 -29.54
C ALA A 18 22.82 -2.48 -29.41
N ALA A 19 21.57 -2.92 -29.61
CA ALA A 19 20.44 -2.25 -29.03
C ALA A 19 20.75 -2.22 -27.53
N ALA A 20 21.25 -1.07 -27.07
CA ALA A 20 21.22 -0.72 -25.68
C ALA A 20 19.74 -0.76 -25.31
N SER A 21 19.29 -1.94 -24.87
CA SER A 21 18.07 -2.05 -24.10
C SER A 21 18.35 -1.16 -22.90
N ALA A 22 17.88 0.08 -22.98
CA ALA A 22 17.77 0.94 -21.83
C ALA A 22 16.96 0.10 -20.85
N VAL A 23 17.66 -0.50 -19.88
CA VAL A 23 17.04 -1.01 -18.68
C VAL A 23 16.43 0.25 -18.09
N GLU A 24 15.14 0.49 -18.34
CA GLU A 24 14.38 1.44 -17.56
C GLU A 24 14.66 1.05 -16.12
N ARG A 25 15.43 1.90 -15.43
CA ARG A 25 15.53 1.79 -13.98
C ARG A 25 14.12 2.12 -13.52
N VAL A 26 13.33 1.09 -13.28
CA VAL A 26 12.06 1.20 -12.57
C VAL A 26 12.45 1.80 -11.23
N ASP A 27 12.14 3.08 -11.05
CA ASP A 27 12.26 3.70 -9.75
C ASP A 27 11.21 3.01 -8.89
N LEU A 28 11.65 2.08 -8.04
CA LEU A 28 10.76 1.28 -7.20
C LEU A 28 9.96 2.16 -6.22
N LEU A 29 10.36 3.43 -6.07
CA LEU A 29 9.62 4.45 -5.33
C LEU A 29 8.28 4.77 -6.01
N ASP A 30 8.26 5.02 -7.32
CA ASP A 30 7.03 5.33 -8.07
C ASP A 30 6.10 4.12 -8.20
N ALA A 31 6.66 2.90 -8.16
CA ALA A 31 5.88 1.66 -8.23
C ALA A 31 5.08 1.36 -6.95
N LEU A 32 5.37 2.05 -5.84
CA LEU A 32 4.72 1.81 -4.54
C LEU A 32 3.49 2.70 -4.32
N GLU A 33 3.24 3.71 -5.14
CA GLU A 33 2.11 4.62 -4.94
C GLU A 33 0.75 3.91 -5.00
N VAL A 34 -0.16 4.36 -4.14
CA VAL A 34 -1.56 3.88 -4.14
C VAL A 34 -2.44 4.99 -4.67
N GLY A 35 -3.18 4.70 -5.73
CA GLY A 35 -4.13 5.63 -6.36
C GLY A 35 -3.48 6.66 -7.28
N GLU A 36 -4.24 7.71 -7.59
CA GLU A 36 -3.80 8.83 -8.45
C GLU A 36 -3.91 10.15 -7.70
N PRO A 37 -2.96 11.10 -7.88
CA PRO A 37 -3.04 12.42 -7.28
C PRO A 37 -4.35 13.13 -7.63
N GLY A 38 -4.99 13.76 -6.64
CA GLY A 38 -6.23 14.54 -6.85
C GLY A 38 -7.53 13.73 -6.77
N LEU A 39 -7.47 12.43 -6.48
CA LEU A 39 -8.67 11.65 -6.16
C LEU A 39 -9.34 12.19 -4.88
N ALA A 40 -10.63 12.50 -4.98
CA ALA A 40 -11.43 12.92 -3.83
C ALA A 40 -11.46 11.81 -2.76
N PRO A 41 -11.30 12.17 -1.47
CA PRO A 41 -11.45 11.23 -0.36
C PRO A 41 -12.79 10.48 -0.40
N LEU A 42 -12.79 9.23 0.05
CA LEU A 42 -13.97 8.38 0.07
C LEU A 42 -14.71 8.54 1.41
N PRO A 43 -15.98 8.94 1.44
CA PRO A 43 -16.73 9.01 2.69
C PRO A 43 -16.88 7.63 3.34
N ALA A 44 -16.79 7.62 4.66
CA ALA A 44 -16.94 6.47 5.53
C ALA A 44 -17.71 6.88 6.79
N VAL A 45 -18.45 5.93 7.35
CA VAL A 45 -19.17 6.11 8.61
C VAL A 45 -18.91 4.90 9.47
N PHE A 46 -18.50 5.11 10.71
CA PHE A 46 -18.34 4.06 11.70
C PHE A 46 -18.95 4.49 13.03
N ALA A 47 -19.92 3.72 13.52
CA ALA A 47 -20.58 3.98 14.80
C ALA A 47 -21.11 5.43 14.96
N GLY A 48 -21.54 6.06 13.86
CA GLY A 48 -22.03 7.44 13.85
C GLY A 48 -20.95 8.52 13.72
N VAL A 49 -19.67 8.14 13.67
CA VAL A 49 -18.56 9.03 13.31
C VAL A 49 -18.42 9.05 11.79
N GLU A 50 -18.64 10.22 11.21
CA GLU A 50 -18.49 10.47 9.76
C GLU A 50 -17.09 11.02 9.49
N PHE A 51 -16.40 10.47 8.49
CA PHE A 51 -15.06 10.89 8.10
C PHE A 51 -14.77 10.46 6.65
N ALA A 52 -13.72 10.99 6.06
CA ALA A 52 -13.27 10.62 4.72
C ALA A 52 -11.91 9.91 4.75
N ILE A 53 -11.76 8.91 3.87
CA ILE A 53 -10.57 8.10 3.71
C ILE A 53 -9.80 8.58 2.47
N ASN A 54 -8.51 8.87 2.62
CA ASN A 54 -7.64 9.21 1.51
C ASN A 54 -7.57 8.08 0.49
N ARG A 55 -7.50 8.45 -0.78
CA ARG A 55 -7.42 7.51 -1.91
C ARG A 55 -6.10 7.58 -2.67
N TYR A 56 -5.24 8.52 -2.29
CA TYR A 56 -3.91 8.69 -2.83
C TYR A 56 -2.90 8.69 -1.69
N TYR A 57 -1.85 7.90 -1.84
CA TYR A 57 -0.74 7.85 -0.89
C TYR A 57 0.57 7.85 -1.68
N PRO A 58 1.42 8.87 -1.53
CA PRO A 58 2.74 8.87 -2.13
C PRO A 58 3.63 7.83 -1.45
N ALA A 59 4.67 7.37 -2.15
CA ALA A 59 5.56 6.30 -1.68
C ALA A 59 6.09 6.50 -0.25
N ALA A 60 6.48 7.73 0.11
CA ALA A 60 6.97 8.05 1.45
C ALA A 60 5.95 7.77 2.57
N VAL A 61 4.67 8.06 2.32
CA VAL A 61 3.58 7.83 3.29
C VAL A 61 3.28 6.33 3.41
N ILE A 62 3.42 5.59 2.31
CA ILE A 62 3.25 4.13 2.32
C ILE A 62 4.36 3.45 3.11
N TRP A 63 5.60 3.93 3.00
CA TRP A 63 6.70 3.47 3.85
C TRP A 63 6.46 3.77 5.32
N GLU A 64 6.02 4.99 5.66
CA GLU A 64 5.66 5.35 7.04
C GLU A 64 4.57 4.42 7.59
N TRP A 65 3.52 4.17 6.81
CA TRP A 65 2.47 3.25 7.21
C TRP A 65 2.99 1.82 7.37
N SER A 66 3.83 1.32 6.45
CA SER A 66 4.43 -0.01 6.53
C SER A 66 5.31 -0.16 7.77
N ASP A 67 6.09 0.87 8.12
CA ASP A 67 6.89 0.88 9.35
C ASP A 67 6.00 0.75 10.59
N LEU A 68 4.90 1.53 10.66
CA LEU A 68 3.94 1.46 11.76
C LEU A 68 3.28 0.07 11.89
N GLN A 69 3.00 -0.63 10.78
CA GLN A 69 2.45 -1.98 10.81
C GLN A 69 3.45 -3.04 11.31
N ARG A 70 4.76 -2.77 11.17
CA ARG A 70 5.85 -3.69 11.54
C ARG A 70 6.34 -3.50 12.97
N GLU A 71 5.89 -2.46 13.67
CA GLU A 71 6.30 -2.21 15.06
C GLU A 71 5.88 -3.38 15.96
N ASP A 72 6.81 -3.86 16.80
CA ASP A 72 6.49 -4.87 17.81
C ASP A 72 5.73 -4.21 18.97
N THR A 73 4.40 -4.38 18.94
CA THR A 73 3.49 -3.81 19.93
C THR A 73 3.26 -4.74 21.13
N SER A 74 3.98 -5.85 21.25
CA SER A 74 3.73 -6.87 22.30
C SER A 74 3.93 -6.36 23.73
N SER A 75 4.75 -5.34 23.89
CA SER A 75 5.11 -4.73 25.19
C SER A 75 4.49 -3.36 25.44
N TRP A 76 3.64 -2.89 24.52
CA TRP A 76 3.10 -1.53 24.60
C TRP A 76 2.03 -1.37 25.67
N THR A 77 2.01 -0.20 26.29
CA THR A 77 0.89 0.26 27.13
C THR A 77 -0.31 0.65 26.26
N ASP A 78 -1.49 0.73 26.87
CA ASP A 78 -2.71 1.19 26.19
C ASP A 78 -2.55 2.58 25.56
N GLU A 79 -1.79 3.48 26.21
CA GLU A 79 -1.50 4.81 25.69
C GLU A 79 -0.57 4.77 24.46
N GLN A 80 0.43 3.88 24.45
CA GLN A 80 1.30 3.66 23.31
C GLN A 80 0.52 3.06 22.13
N ILE A 81 -0.34 2.07 22.39
CA ILE A 81 -1.26 1.50 21.39
C ILE A 81 -2.17 2.58 20.81
N ARG A 82 -2.79 3.41 21.68
CA ARG A 82 -3.64 4.51 21.23
C ARG A 82 -2.87 5.51 20.38
N THR A 83 -1.64 5.83 20.75
CA THR A 83 -0.77 6.74 19.99
C THR A 83 -0.39 6.16 18.63
N GLY A 84 0.01 4.89 18.57
CA GLY A 84 0.31 4.20 17.31
C GLY A 84 -0.90 4.14 16.38
N ASN A 85 -2.06 3.75 16.92
CA ASN A 85 -3.33 3.73 16.18
C ASN A 85 -3.71 5.11 15.65
N ARG A 86 -3.49 6.18 16.43
CA ARG A 86 -3.71 7.56 15.98
C ARG A 86 -2.82 7.92 14.79
N LYS A 87 -1.54 7.52 14.80
CA LYS A 87 -0.63 7.75 13.65
C LYS A 87 -1.14 7.05 12.39
N ILE A 88 -1.54 5.78 12.50
CA ILE A 88 -2.12 5.02 11.39
C ILE A 88 -3.37 5.73 10.84
N LEU A 89 -4.28 6.16 11.72
CA LEU A 89 -5.50 6.85 11.29
C LEU A 89 -5.22 8.21 10.64
N ARG A 90 -4.19 8.95 11.07
CA ARG A 90 -3.80 10.22 10.42
C ARG A 90 -3.32 10.04 8.98
N ILE A 91 -2.73 8.90 8.66
CA ILE A 91 -2.37 8.55 7.29
C ILE A 91 -3.65 8.30 6.49
N ILE A 92 -4.53 7.46 7.01
CA ILE A 92 -5.72 6.97 6.31
C ILE A 92 -6.80 8.05 6.14
N ILE A 93 -7.02 8.88 7.15
CA ILE A 93 -8.11 9.86 7.21
C ILE A 93 -7.67 11.18 6.58
N ALA A 94 -8.56 11.79 5.81
CA ALA A 94 -8.35 13.09 5.19
C ALA A 94 -8.03 14.15 6.26
N ALA A 95 -7.10 15.06 5.95
CA ALA A 95 -6.63 16.07 6.91
C ALA A 95 -7.77 16.92 7.50
N ASP A 96 -8.81 17.18 6.70
CA ASP A 96 -9.98 17.96 7.11
C ASP A 96 -10.81 17.28 8.21
N ASP A 97 -10.70 15.94 8.36
CA ASP A 97 -11.45 15.14 9.34
C ASP A 97 -10.55 14.60 10.46
N HIS A 98 -9.35 15.17 10.68
CA HIS A 98 -8.42 14.70 11.72
C HIS A 98 -8.96 14.88 13.15
N ASP A 99 -9.93 15.77 13.35
CA ASP A 99 -10.65 15.94 14.61
C ASP A 99 -11.56 14.74 14.94
N MET A 100 -11.97 13.96 13.93
CA MET A 100 -12.78 12.74 14.10
C MET A 100 -11.97 11.52 14.56
N ILE A 101 -10.63 11.60 14.56
CA ILE A 101 -9.77 10.47 14.90
C ILE A 101 -9.96 10.01 16.36
N ASP A 102 -9.99 10.93 17.31
CA ASP A 102 -10.14 10.57 18.72
C ASP A 102 -11.53 9.98 19.04
N PRO A 103 -12.64 10.56 18.55
CA PRO A 103 -13.96 9.91 18.60
C PRO A 103 -13.98 8.51 17.98
N LEU A 104 -13.34 8.33 16.82
CA LEU A 104 -13.23 7.02 16.18
C LEU A 104 -12.45 6.01 17.04
N LEU A 105 -11.33 6.44 17.63
CA LEU A 105 -10.54 5.60 18.55
C LEU A 105 -11.34 5.21 19.79
N ASP A 106 -12.17 6.11 20.32
CA ASP A 106 -13.07 5.80 21.45
C ASP A 106 -14.12 4.75 21.08
N GLU A 107 -14.72 4.83 19.88
CA GLU A 107 -15.66 3.82 19.38
C GLU A 107 -15.00 2.47 19.12
N ILE A 108 -13.76 2.46 18.60
CA ILE A 108 -12.97 1.23 18.41
C ILE A 108 -12.59 0.64 19.77
N GLY A 109 -12.21 1.47 20.75
CA GLY A 109 -11.81 1.05 22.09
C GLY A 109 -12.94 0.38 22.89
N LYS A 110 -14.21 0.58 22.51
CA LYS A 110 -15.37 -0.12 23.07
C LYS A 110 -15.52 -1.56 22.57
N ARG A 111 -14.73 -1.97 21.56
CA ARG A 111 -14.83 -3.29 20.90
C ARG A 111 -13.81 -4.27 21.45
N SER A 112 -14.07 -5.56 21.20
CA SER A 112 -13.07 -6.58 21.49
C SER A 112 -11.84 -6.43 20.58
N ILE A 113 -10.68 -6.91 21.02
CA ILE A 113 -9.43 -6.86 20.23
C ILE A 113 -9.61 -7.46 18.81
N PRO A 114 -10.26 -8.63 18.62
CA PRO A 114 -10.49 -9.16 17.28
C PRO A 114 -11.36 -8.26 16.39
N GLU A 115 -12.34 -7.56 16.97
CA GLU A 115 -13.18 -6.62 16.23
C GLU A 115 -12.41 -5.36 15.85
N ALA A 116 -11.63 -4.80 16.77
CA ALA A 116 -10.75 -3.65 16.48
C ALA A 116 -9.81 -3.96 15.32
N ARG A 117 -9.18 -5.14 15.31
CA ARG A 117 -8.33 -5.60 14.19
C ARG A 117 -9.07 -5.67 12.86
N ARG A 118 -10.31 -6.16 12.85
CA ARG A 118 -11.15 -6.20 11.63
C ARG A 118 -11.50 -4.80 11.13
N ILE A 119 -11.74 -3.85 12.03
CA ILE A 119 -12.01 -2.45 11.67
C ILE A 119 -10.78 -1.84 10.99
N PHE A 120 -9.58 -1.98 11.57
CA PHE A 120 -8.34 -1.50 10.94
C PHE A 120 -8.07 -2.19 9.59
N ALA A 121 -8.29 -3.50 9.49
CA ALA A 121 -8.16 -4.22 8.22
C ALA A 121 -9.11 -3.68 7.15
N TYR A 122 -10.37 -3.40 7.51
CA TYR A 122 -11.35 -2.79 6.63
C TYR A 122 -10.93 -1.38 6.18
N LEU A 123 -10.43 -0.54 7.10
CA LEU A 123 -9.95 0.81 6.78
C LEU A 123 -8.76 0.77 5.82
N ASN A 124 -7.77 -0.08 6.09
CA ASN A 124 -6.59 -0.26 5.23
C ASN A 124 -6.99 -0.77 3.84
N ASN A 125 -7.95 -1.69 3.75
CA ASN A 125 -8.43 -2.19 2.45
C ASN A 125 -9.17 -1.10 1.67
N ARG A 126 -9.99 -0.30 2.35
CA ARG A 126 -10.74 0.80 1.75
C ARG A 126 -9.82 1.96 1.31
N ALA A 127 -8.69 2.12 1.98
CA ALA A 127 -7.60 3.01 1.59
C ALA A 127 -6.75 2.45 0.42
N GLY A 128 -6.91 1.18 0.04
CA GLY A 128 -6.09 0.54 -0.98
C GLY A 128 -4.66 0.21 -0.50
N LEU A 129 -4.41 0.19 0.81
CA LEU A 129 -3.10 -0.14 1.40
C LEU A 129 -2.90 -1.66 1.56
N THR A 130 -4.00 -2.42 1.57
CA THR A 130 -4.00 -3.88 1.66
C THR A 130 -4.88 -4.51 0.59
N ASP A 131 -4.54 -5.72 0.17
CA ASP A 131 -5.39 -6.52 -0.71
C ASP A 131 -6.70 -6.96 -0.02
N LYS A 132 -7.60 -7.60 -0.77
CA LYS A 132 -8.89 -8.09 -0.25
C LYS A 132 -8.79 -9.18 0.83
N TRP A 133 -7.60 -9.74 1.03
CA TRP A 133 -7.29 -10.73 2.05
C TRP A 133 -6.56 -10.10 3.26
N GLY A 134 -6.27 -8.80 3.21
CA GLY A 134 -5.60 -8.06 4.28
C GLY A 134 -4.07 -8.10 4.19
N ASN A 135 -3.49 -8.62 3.11
CA ASN A 135 -2.04 -8.58 2.93
C ASN A 135 -1.61 -7.18 2.53
N VAL A 136 -0.52 -6.72 3.14
CA VAL A 136 0.10 -5.44 2.85
C VAL A 136 0.60 -5.43 1.41
N LEU A 137 0.24 -4.41 0.63
CA LEU A 137 0.67 -4.27 -0.77
C LEU A 137 2.11 -3.76 -0.91
N ALA A 138 2.66 -3.17 0.14
CA ALA A 138 4.04 -2.67 0.23
C ALA A 138 4.84 -3.47 1.28
N LEU A 139 5.42 -4.59 0.85
CA LEU A 139 6.39 -5.40 1.59
C LEU A 139 7.72 -5.44 0.84
#